data_AF-A0A1S3Y9Z1-F1
#
_entry.id   AF-A0A1S3Y9Z1-F1
#
_cell.length_a   1.000
_cell.length_b   1.000
_cell.length_c   1.000
_cell.angle_alpha   90.00
_cell.angle_beta   90.00
_cell.angle_gamma   90.00
#
_symmetry.space_group_name_H-M   'P 1'
#
loop_
_entity.id
_entity.type
_entity.pdbx_description
1 polymer ?
#
loop_
_entity_poly.entity_id
_entity_poly.type
_entity_poly.pdbx_seq_one_letter_code
_entity_poly.pdbx_strand_id
1 'polypeptide(L)'
;EVVVMHWTCTKITASAAIPDATLLEMLLDKLKICKGISYAAVAAHADKNGRRKLAAMLVEHEPRSSKQVPLLLSIGEEDTALMKATESGDTDLVYLVLFHIWQKRPALEFFGTIQARPLARDLFVNYAQYGNF
;
A
#
# COMPACT_ATOMS: atom_id res chain seq x y z
N GLU A 1 -8.45 -4.19 -20.74
CA GLU A 1 -8.25 -3.73 -19.34
C GLU A 1 -9.58 -3.41 -18.64
N VAL A 2 -10.43 -2.52 -19.18
CA VAL A 2 -11.70 -2.08 -18.54
C VAL A 2 -12.65 -3.23 -18.18
N VAL A 3 -12.81 -4.23 -19.06
CA VAL A 3 -13.71 -5.38 -18.81
C VAL A 3 -13.23 -6.24 -17.64
N VAL A 4 -11.91 -6.47 -17.53
CA VAL A 4 -11.34 -7.27 -16.44
C VAL A 4 -11.48 -6.52 -15.12
N MET A 5 -11.18 -5.21 -15.11
CA MET A 5 -11.36 -4.39 -13.91
C MET A 5 -12.82 -4.36 -13.46
N HIS A 6 -13.76 -4.13 -14.37
CA HIS A 6 -15.18 -4.16 -14.07
C HIS A 6 -15.61 -5.52 -13.50
N TRP A 7 -15.17 -6.62 -14.12
CA TRP A 7 -15.43 -7.96 -13.60
C TRP A 7 -14.86 -8.16 -12.19
N THR A 8 -13.62 -7.75 -11.93
CA THR A 8 -13.02 -7.89 -10.60
C THR A 8 -13.76 -7.10 -9.54
N CYS A 9 -14.17 -5.86 -9.84
CA CYS A 9 -14.94 -5.03 -8.92
C CYS A 9 -16.29 -5.66 -8.60
N THR A 10 -17.02 -6.10 -9.63
CA THR A 10 -18.31 -6.79 -9.48
C THR A 10 -18.15 -8.09 -8.68
N LYS A 11 -17.10 -8.87 -8.96
CA LYS A 11 -16.81 -10.11 -8.23
C LYS A 11 -16.52 -9.85 -6.77
N ILE A 12 -15.73 -8.83 -6.44
CA ILE A 12 -15.43 -8.43 -5.07
C ILE A 12 -16.71 -8.09 -4.32
N THR A 13 -17.54 -7.22 -4.89
CA THR A 13 -18.78 -6.73 -4.27
C THR A 13 -19.82 -7.84 -4.10
N ALA A 14 -19.94 -8.76 -5.06
CA ALA A 14 -20.92 -9.86 -5.00
C ALA A 14 -20.50 -11.03 -4.08
N SER A 15 -19.22 -11.13 -3.70
CA SER A 15 -18.67 -12.32 -3.04
C SER A 15 -18.45 -12.14 -1.53
N ALA A 16 -19.42 -11.57 -0.80
CA ALA A 16 -19.27 -11.32 0.64
C ALA A 16 -19.08 -12.60 1.48
N ALA A 17 -19.67 -13.73 1.06
CA ALA A 17 -19.58 -15.01 1.76
C ALA A 17 -18.32 -15.83 1.42
N ILE A 18 -17.53 -15.41 0.43
CA ILE A 18 -16.34 -16.14 -0.01
C ILE A 18 -15.14 -15.70 0.83
N PRO A 19 -14.37 -16.62 1.44
CA PRO A 19 -13.15 -16.27 2.16
C PRO A 19 -12.13 -15.54 1.28
N ASP A 20 -11.42 -14.57 1.87
CA ASP A 20 -10.49 -13.70 1.14
C ASP A 20 -9.39 -14.47 0.39
N ALA A 21 -8.87 -15.56 0.97
CA ALA A 21 -7.83 -16.36 0.32
C ALA A 21 -8.34 -17.05 -0.97
N THR A 22 -9.51 -17.68 -0.90
CA THR A 22 -10.15 -18.30 -2.08
C THR A 22 -10.52 -17.25 -3.13
N LEU A 23 -10.97 -16.09 -2.69
CA LEU A 23 -11.31 -15.01 -3.61
C LEU A 23 -10.08 -14.39 -4.26
N LEU A 24 -8.97 -14.26 -3.53
CA LEU A 24 -7.70 -13.84 -4.09
C LEU A 24 -7.28 -14.74 -5.24
N GLU A 25 -7.26 -16.05 -5.05
CA GLU A 25 -6.88 -17.02 -6.10
C GLU A 25 -7.71 -16.83 -7.37
N MET A 26 -9.03 -16.71 -7.24
CA MET A 26 -9.93 -16.45 -8.37
C MET A 26 -9.64 -15.12 -9.07
N LEU A 27 -9.29 -14.07 -8.31
CA LEU A 27 -8.93 -12.76 -8.87
C LEU A 27 -7.59 -12.85 -9.59
N LEU A 28 -6.56 -13.43 -8.98
CA LEU A 28 -5.23 -13.61 -9.57
C LEU A 28 -5.30 -14.40 -10.88
N ASP A 29 -6.13 -15.44 -10.92
CA ASP A 29 -6.35 -16.26 -12.12
C ASP A 29 -6.92 -15.47 -13.29
N LYS A 30 -7.74 -14.45 -13.03
CA LYS A 30 -8.24 -13.55 -14.06
C LYS A 30 -7.27 -12.41 -14.37
N LEU A 31 -6.63 -11.84 -13.35
CA LEU A 31 -5.72 -10.71 -13.48
C LEU A 31 -4.45 -11.08 -14.25
N LYS A 32 -3.92 -12.29 -14.07
CA LYS A 32 -2.72 -12.78 -14.78
C LYS A 32 -2.86 -12.80 -16.31
N ILE A 33 -4.10 -12.86 -16.82
CA ILE A 33 -4.39 -12.85 -18.25
C ILE A 33 -4.22 -11.44 -18.84
N CYS A 34 -4.39 -10.39 -18.01
CA CYS A 34 -4.30 -9.00 -18.43
C CYS A 34 -2.92 -8.41 -18.08
N LYS A 35 -2.03 -8.33 -19.07
CA LYS A 35 -0.73 -7.66 -18.89
C LYS A 35 -0.92 -6.20 -18.49
N GLY A 36 -0.11 -5.74 -17.53
CA GLY A 36 -0.07 -4.33 -17.10
C GLY A 36 -1.13 -3.89 -16.09
N ILE A 37 -2.09 -4.77 -15.76
CA ILE A 37 -3.18 -4.46 -14.82
C ILE A 37 -2.62 -4.03 -13.45
N SER A 38 -3.30 -3.11 -12.79
CA SER A 38 -2.90 -2.64 -11.46
C SER A 38 -3.62 -3.40 -10.36
N TYR A 39 -2.88 -4.27 -9.67
CA TYR A 39 -3.36 -4.93 -8.47
C TYR A 39 -3.73 -3.91 -7.40
N ALA A 40 -3.02 -2.77 -7.34
CA ALA A 40 -3.36 -1.70 -6.42
C ALA A 40 -4.77 -1.13 -6.64
N ALA A 41 -5.23 -1.00 -7.90
CA ALA A 41 -6.58 -0.50 -8.18
C ALA A 41 -7.66 -1.50 -7.70
N VAL A 42 -7.41 -2.80 -7.86
CA VAL A 42 -8.32 -3.87 -7.41
C VAL A 42 -8.36 -3.94 -5.88
N ALA A 43 -7.20 -3.83 -5.24
CA ALA A 43 -7.06 -3.80 -3.79
C ALA A 43 -7.74 -2.57 -3.16
N ALA A 44 -7.62 -1.39 -3.78
CA ALA A 44 -8.35 -0.21 -3.34
C ALA A 44 -9.88 -0.42 -3.38
N HIS A 45 -10.39 -1.13 -4.38
CA HIS A 45 -11.81 -1.52 -4.42
C HIS A 45 -12.15 -2.54 -3.33
N ALA A 46 -11.28 -3.52 -3.05
CA ALA A 46 -11.49 -4.48 -1.98
C ALA A 46 -11.59 -3.81 -0.59
N ASP A 47 -10.70 -2.86 -0.28
CA ASP A 47 -10.74 -2.13 1.00
C ASP A 47 -12.02 -1.27 1.12
N LYS A 48 -12.42 -0.59 0.05
CA LYS A 48 -13.70 0.17 -0.01
C LYS A 48 -14.94 -0.69 0.23
N ASN A 49 -14.86 -2.00 -0.03
CA ASN A 49 -15.93 -2.97 0.25
C ASN A 49 -15.75 -3.66 1.62
N GLY A 50 -14.92 -3.11 2.52
CA GLY A 50 -14.68 -3.64 3.85
C GLY A 50 -13.78 -4.87 3.91
N ARG A 51 -13.16 -5.27 2.78
CA ARG A 51 -12.31 -6.46 2.70
C ARG A 51 -10.83 -6.09 2.76
N ARG A 52 -10.44 -5.52 3.91
CA ARG A 52 -9.07 -5.01 4.15
C ARG A 52 -8.00 -6.10 4.04
N LYS A 53 -8.28 -7.30 4.54
CA LYS A 53 -7.34 -8.43 4.45
C LYS A 53 -7.11 -8.83 2.98
N LEU A 54 -8.17 -8.97 2.17
CA LEU A 54 -8.01 -9.16 0.73
C LEU A 54 -7.22 -8.03 0.06
N ALA A 55 -7.48 -6.77 0.43
CA ALA A 55 -6.75 -5.64 -0.11
C ALA A 55 -5.24 -5.77 0.16
N ALA A 56 -4.85 -6.04 1.41
CA ALA A 56 -3.46 -6.27 1.78
C ALA A 56 -2.81 -7.42 0.99
N MET A 57 -3.53 -8.54 0.81
CA MET A 57 -3.02 -9.66 0.01
C MET A 57 -2.81 -9.29 -1.47
N LEU A 58 -3.75 -8.54 -2.07
CA LEU A 58 -3.62 -8.07 -3.45
C LEU A 58 -2.47 -7.07 -3.62
N VAL A 59 -2.19 -6.25 -2.62
CA VAL A 59 -1.09 -5.26 -2.64
C VAL A 59 0.27 -5.94 -2.80
N GLU A 60 0.49 -7.10 -2.17
CA GLU A 60 1.75 -7.84 -2.30
C GLU A 60 2.04 -8.29 -3.75
N HIS A 61 1.02 -8.32 -4.61
CA HIS A 61 1.17 -8.65 -6.03
C HIS A 61 1.39 -7.42 -6.94
N GLU A 62 1.37 -6.19 -6.41
CA GLU A 62 1.68 -4.98 -7.20
C GLU A 62 3.20 -4.77 -7.30
N PRO A 63 3.83 -4.96 -8.48
CA PRO A 63 5.28 -4.85 -8.61
C PRO A 63 5.79 -3.40 -8.60
N ARG A 64 4.90 -2.41 -8.77
CA ARG A 64 5.27 -1.00 -8.83
C ARG A 64 5.19 -0.40 -7.43
N SER A 65 6.33 -0.18 -6.77
CA SER A 65 6.40 0.45 -5.44
C SER A 65 5.66 1.79 -5.38
N SER A 66 5.70 2.58 -6.46
CA SER A 66 4.97 3.85 -6.58
C SER A 66 3.45 3.73 -6.57
N LYS A 67 2.91 2.53 -6.76
CA LYS A 67 1.48 2.22 -6.58
C LYS A 67 1.20 1.43 -5.31
N GLN A 68 2.13 0.56 -4.93
CA GLN A 68 2.04 -0.29 -3.76
C GLN A 68 2.06 0.54 -2.46
N VAL A 69 3.05 1.44 -2.32
CA VAL A 69 3.26 2.24 -1.11
C VAL A 69 2.07 3.15 -0.80
N PRO A 70 1.54 3.98 -1.73
CA PRO A 70 0.38 4.82 -1.46
C PRO A 70 -0.87 4.03 -1.04
N LEU A 71 -1.04 2.83 -1.60
CA LEU A 71 -2.15 1.97 -1.25
C LEU A 71 -2.01 1.40 0.17
N LEU A 72 -0.83 0.91 0.55
CA LEU A 72 -0.56 0.45 1.93
C LEU A 72 -0.93 1.53 2.94
N LEU A 73 -0.54 2.78 2.68
CA LEU A 73 -0.92 3.93 3.51
C LEU A 73 -2.43 4.14 3.56
N SER A 74 -3.12 4.01 2.43
CA SER A 74 -4.58 4.21 2.38
C SER A 74 -5.36 3.14 3.17
N ILE A 75 -4.80 1.93 3.33
CA ILE A 75 -5.40 0.84 4.10
C ILE A 75 -4.86 0.74 5.54
N GLY A 76 -4.01 1.68 5.96
CA GLY A 76 -3.48 1.77 7.33
C GLY A 76 -2.26 0.90 7.62
N GLU A 77 -1.66 0.27 6.61
CA GLU A 77 -0.47 -0.60 6.73
C GLU A 77 0.82 0.23 6.69
N GLU A 78 0.93 1.22 7.59
CA GLU A 78 1.98 2.25 7.58
C GLU A 78 3.39 1.68 7.78
N ASP A 79 3.53 0.70 8.68
CA ASP A 79 4.81 0.03 8.93
C ASP A 79 5.31 -0.75 7.70
N THR A 80 4.40 -1.46 7.03
CA THR A 80 4.69 -2.17 5.77
C THR A 80 4.97 -1.18 4.65
N ALA A 81 4.22 -0.07 4.57
CA ALA A 81 4.46 0.99 3.60
C ALA A 81 5.87 1.56 3.73
N LEU A 82 6.31 1.84 4.96
CA LEU A 82 7.64 2.36 5.22
C LEU A 82 8.72 1.35 4.82
N MET A 83 8.55 0.08 5.19
CA MET A 83 9.45 -1.00 4.80
C MET A 83 9.58 -1.10 3.26
N LYS A 84 8.46 -1.22 2.55
CA LYS A 84 8.46 -1.32 1.08
C LYS A 84 9.04 -0.08 0.40
N ALA A 85 8.79 1.12 0.95
CA ALA A 85 9.39 2.35 0.46
C ALA A 85 10.92 2.31 0.61
N THR A 86 11.44 1.90 1.78
CA THR A 86 12.89 1.78 1.98
C THR A 86 13.54 0.72 1.09
N GLU A 87 12.87 -0.43 0.89
CA GLU A 87 13.34 -1.50 0.00
C GLU A 87 13.36 -1.08 -1.48
N SER A 88 12.48 -0.16 -1.88
CA SER A 88 12.43 0.34 -3.26
C SER A 88 13.62 1.23 -3.63
N GLY A 89 14.33 1.78 -2.64
CA GLY A 89 15.39 2.77 -2.84
C GLY A 89 14.90 4.15 -3.33
N ASP A 90 13.59 4.34 -3.51
CA ASP A 90 12.99 5.60 -3.92
C ASP A 90 12.79 6.50 -2.69
N THR A 91 13.65 7.53 -2.57
CA THR A 91 13.61 8.48 -1.45
C THR A 91 12.31 9.27 -1.39
N ASP A 92 11.67 9.54 -2.54
CA ASP A 92 10.41 10.28 -2.56
C ASP A 92 9.28 9.45 -1.95
N LEU A 93 9.28 8.13 -2.17
CA LEU A 93 8.35 7.23 -1.50
C LEU A 93 8.60 7.14 0.00
N VAL A 94 9.88 7.16 0.44
CA VAL A 94 10.19 7.16 1.87
C VAL A 94 9.68 8.46 2.52
N TYR A 95 9.91 9.62 1.90
CA TYR A 95 9.38 10.89 2.38
C TYR A 95 7.85 10.92 2.39
N LEU A 96 7.21 10.40 1.35
CA LEU A 96 5.76 10.28 1.28
C LEU A 96 5.20 9.51 2.49
N VAL A 97 5.83 8.40 2.88
CA VAL A 97 5.43 7.63 4.07
C VAL A 97 5.73 8.39 5.36
N LEU A 98 6.94 8.95 5.50
CA LEU A 98 7.33 9.70 6.70
C LEU A 98 6.37 10.85 7.00
N PHE A 99 6.03 11.66 6.00
CA PHE A 99 5.11 12.77 6.17
C PHE A 99 3.67 12.32 6.43
N HIS A 100 3.26 11.20 5.84
CA HIS A 100 1.96 10.60 6.14
C HIS A 100 1.84 10.20 7.61
N ILE A 101 2.86 9.53 8.16
CA ILE A 101 2.87 9.10 9.57
C ILE A 101 2.98 10.33 10.48
N TRP A 102 3.85 11.28 10.16
CA TRP A 102 4.03 12.52 10.93
C TRP A 102 2.73 13.32 11.09
N GLN A 103 1.91 13.39 10.04
CA GLN A 103 0.63 14.11 10.10
C GLN A 103 -0.45 13.37 10.90
N LYS A 104 -0.36 12.05 11.05
CA LYS A 104 -1.40 11.22 11.66
C LYS A 104 -1.12 10.76 13.09
N ARG A 105 0.15 10.65 13.45
CA ARG A 105 0.59 10.06 14.72
C ARG A 105 1.17 11.14 15.64
N PRO A 106 1.02 10.99 16.97
CA PRO A 106 1.76 11.81 17.92
C PRO A 106 3.27 11.70 17.67
N ALA A 107 3.99 12.80 17.91
CA ALA A 107 5.43 12.87 17.65
C ALA A 107 6.21 11.73 18.33
N LEU A 108 5.84 11.35 19.56
CA LEU A 108 6.48 10.25 20.28
C LEU A 108 6.34 8.89 19.56
N GLU A 109 5.16 8.59 19.04
CA GLU A 109 4.92 7.36 18.27
C GLU A 109 5.72 7.38 16.97
N PHE A 110 5.66 8.51 16.24
CA PHE A 110 6.44 8.70 15.01
C PHE A 110 7.94 8.48 15.23
N PHE A 111 8.52 9.11 16.25
CA PHE A 111 9.94 8.96 16.56
C PHE A 111 10.30 7.52 16.93
N GLY A 112 9.43 6.82 17.67
CA GLY A 112 9.59 5.39 17.93
C GLY A 112 9.62 4.55 16.65
N THR A 113 8.70 4.83 15.72
CA THR A 113 8.62 4.12 14.41
C THR A 113 9.88 4.32 13.58
N ILE A 114 10.40 5.55 13.47
CA ILE A 114 11.58 5.81 12.62
C ILE A 114 12.89 5.41 13.29
N GLN A 115 12.97 5.39 14.63
CA GLN A 115 14.19 5.00 15.35
C GLN A 115 14.64 3.57 15.02
N ALA A 116 13.69 2.65 14.80
CA ALA A 116 13.97 1.28 14.39
C ALA A 116 14.45 1.14 12.94
N ARG A 117 14.45 2.23 12.15
CA ARG A 117 14.68 2.22 10.69
C ARG A 117 15.71 3.31 10.32
N PRO A 118 17.02 3.00 10.37
CA PRO A 118 18.09 3.99 10.24
C PRO A 118 17.97 4.87 8.99
N LEU A 119 17.68 4.28 7.82
CA LEU A 119 17.53 5.03 6.58
C LEU A 119 16.39 6.06 6.65
N ALA A 120 15.22 5.66 7.16
CA ALA A 120 14.07 6.54 7.31
C ALA A 120 14.34 7.66 8.31
N ARG A 121 15.01 7.34 9.42
CA ARG A 121 15.46 8.32 10.42
C ARG A 121 16.42 9.34 9.80
N ASP A 122 17.45 8.87 9.11
CA ASP A 122 18.50 9.73 8.58
C ASP A 122 17.95 10.66 7.48
N LEU A 123 17.04 10.16 6.64
CA LEU A 123 16.31 11.00 5.69
C LEU A 123 15.44 12.07 6.37
N PHE A 124 14.75 11.72 7.46
CA PHE A 124 13.97 12.69 8.23
C PHE A 124 14.85 13.75 8.90
N VAL A 125 16.00 13.36 9.47
CA VAL A 125 16.98 14.28 10.07
C VAL A 125 17.53 15.25 9.02
N ASN A 126 17.95 14.74 7.86
CA ASN A 126 18.41 15.58 6.76
C ASN A 126 17.32 16.57 6.33
N TYR A 127 16.08 16.10 6.18
CA TYR A 127 14.95 16.98 5.87
C TYR A 127 14.76 18.07 6.93
N ALA A 128 14.79 17.74 8.22
CA ALA A 128 14.57 18.70 9.30
C ALA A 128 15.74 19.71 9.48
N GLN A 129 16.95 19.34 9.07
CA GLN A 129 18.14 20.21 9.16
C GLN A 129 18.23 21.21 8.01
N TYR A 130 17.82 20.81 6.80
CA TYR A 130 17.95 21.62 5.59
C TYR A 130 16.62 22.18 5.06
N GLY A 131 15.49 21.65 5.53
CA GLY A 131 14.17 22.19 5.26
C GLY A 131 13.94 23.43 6.11
N ASN A 132 14.17 24.61 5.54
CA ASN A 132 13.78 25.88 6.15
C ASN A 132 12.26 25.86 6.39
N PHE A 133 11.85 25.92 7.66
CA PHE A 133 10.47 26.12 8.10
C PHE A 133 10.01 27.55 7.83
#